data_AF-A0A820EL12-F1
#
_entry.id   AF-A0A820EL12-F1
#
_cell.length_a   1.000
_cell.length_b   1.000
_cell.length_c   1.000
_cell.angle_alpha   90.00
_cell.angle_beta   90.00
_cell.angle_gamma   90.00
#
_symmetry.space_group_name_H-M   'P 1'
#
loop_
_entity.id
_entity.type
_entity.pdbx_description
1 polymer ?
#
loop_
_entity_poly.entity_id
_entity_poly.type
_entity_poly.pdbx_seq_one_letter_code
_entity_poly.pdbx_strand_id
1 'polypeptide(L)'
;MYNKQISTAENLLKNIDTLVDVETKRKKLFNDCYDILSSFLNFNYLHTKDPLDEKILLDYTKEFDKKLKADMNLLNVLPPLTLVYTSAFVHQIIDFICQLIHNDYAYVSNTSVYFDTLNFKRKFLHDKLKLDRMKNIANLCERELSWPSTWGRGRPQCFSQCGAIAHLIFGKNLLS
;
A
#
# COMPACT_ATOMS: atom_id res chain seq x y z
N MET A 1 -28.45 18.67 -7.73
CA MET A 1 -27.96 17.33 -7.30
C MET A 1 -28.56 16.90 -5.96
N TYR A 2 -28.66 17.78 -4.95
CA TYR A 2 -29.24 17.44 -3.63
C TYR A 2 -30.64 16.80 -3.65
N ASN A 3 -31.57 17.31 -4.46
CA ASN A 3 -32.95 16.79 -4.49
C ASN A 3 -33.08 15.32 -4.93
N LYS A 4 -32.14 14.81 -5.74
CA LYS A 4 -32.11 13.40 -6.16
C LYS A 4 -31.58 12.49 -5.04
N GLN A 5 -30.61 12.97 -4.26
CA GLN A 5 -30.08 12.22 -3.11
C GLN A 5 -31.10 12.17 -1.96
N ILE A 6 -31.83 13.26 -1.73
CA ILE A 6 -32.90 13.33 -0.71
C ILE A 6 -34.03 12.36 -1.05
N SER A 7 -34.54 12.35 -2.29
CA SER A 7 -35.59 11.41 -2.69
C SER A 7 -35.14 9.95 -2.65
N THR A 8 -33.86 9.68 -2.93
CA THR A 8 -33.28 8.34 -2.80
C THR A 8 -33.21 7.92 -1.33
N ALA A 9 -32.77 8.80 -0.42
CA ALA A 9 -32.72 8.53 1.02
C ALA A 9 -34.12 8.29 1.61
N GLU A 10 -35.12 9.07 1.20
CA GLU A 10 -36.52 8.89 1.63
C GLU A 10 -37.09 7.53 1.19
N ASN A 11 -36.75 7.07 -0.01
CA ASN A 11 -37.17 5.76 -0.50
C ASN A 11 -36.46 4.61 0.24
N LEU A 12 -35.19 4.79 0.62
CA LEU A 12 -34.44 3.80 1.41
C LEU A 12 -35.01 3.66 2.83
N LEU A 13 -35.36 4.77 3.48
CA LEU A 13 -35.99 4.76 4.81
C LEU A 13 -37.32 3.97 4.81
N LYS A 14 -38.16 4.18 3.80
CA LYS A 14 -39.43 3.44 3.65
C LYS A 14 -39.24 1.92 3.50
N ASN A 15 -38.16 1.50 2.84
CA ASN A 15 -37.87 0.07 2.63
C ASN A 15 -37.36 -0.63 3.89
N ILE A 16 -36.81 0.10 4.85
CA ILE A 16 -36.15 -0.46 6.04
C ILE A 16 -37.16 -0.78 7.16
N ASP A 17 -38.28 -0.07 7.19
CA ASP A 17 -39.37 -0.30 8.17
C ASP A 17 -40.02 -1.70 8.02
N THR A 18 -39.84 -2.35 6.86
CA THR A 18 -40.43 -3.67 6.56
C THR A 18 -39.68 -4.87 7.19
N LEU A 19 -38.48 -4.66 7.74
CA LEU A 19 -37.68 -5.73 8.34
C LEU A 19 -38.02 -5.90 9.84
N VAL A 20 -37.80 -7.08 10.42
CA VAL A 20 -38.14 -7.36 11.83
C VAL A 20 -36.93 -7.29 12.75
N ASP A 21 -35.74 -7.65 12.26
CA ASP A 21 -34.51 -7.72 13.05
C ASP A 21 -33.67 -6.42 13.01
N VAL A 22 -33.29 -5.93 14.20
CA VAL A 22 -32.64 -4.62 14.42
C VAL A 22 -31.21 -4.61 13.89
N GLU A 23 -30.47 -5.72 14.02
CA GLU A 23 -29.08 -5.78 13.57
C GLU A 23 -28.99 -5.82 12.04
N THR A 24 -29.89 -6.58 11.42
CA THR A 24 -30.02 -6.66 9.96
C THR A 24 -30.48 -5.32 9.37
N LYS A 25 -31.40 -4.60 10.04
CA LYS A 25 -31.78 -3.22 9.68
C LYS A 25 -30.59 -2.27 9.67
N ARG A 26 -29.75 -2.30 10.72
CA ARG A 26 -28.58 -1.41 10.82
C ARG A 26 -27.56 -1.66 9.70
N LYS A 27 -27.24 -2.92 9.42
CA LYS A 27 -26.28 -3.27 8.35
C LYS A 27 -26.81 -2.86 6.97
N LYS A 28 -28.09 -3.12 6.70
CA LYS A 28 -28.72 -2.78 5.43
C LYS A 28 -28.82 -1.25 5.24
N LEU A 29 -29.27 -0.52 6.27
CA LEU A 29 -29.30 0.94 6.26
C LEU A 29 -27.91 1.54 6.01
N PHE A 30 -26.87 1.03 6.68
CA PHE A 30 -25.52 1.54 6.50
C PHE A 30 -25.01 1.33 5.08
N ASN A 31 -25.23 0.13 4.50
CA ASN A 31 -24.84 -0.16 3.12
C ASN A 31 -25.63 0.68 2.10
N ASP A 32 -26.94 0.81 2.29
CA ASP A 32 -27.82 1.54 1.38
C ASP A 32 -27.53 3.06 1.41
N CYS A 33 -27.18 3.60 2.58
CA CYS A 33 -26.78 4.99 2.73
C CYS A 33 -25.30 5.24 2.42
N TYR A 34 -24.48 4.20 2.23
CA TYR A 34 -23.04 4.34 2.02
C TYR A 34 -22.70 5.23 0.82
N ASP A 35 -23.41 5.09 -0.29
CA ASP A 35 -23.17 5.88 -1.50
C ASP A 35 -23.54 7.36 -1.31
N ILE A 36 -24.62 7.62 -0.57
CA ILE A 36 -25.07 8.98 -0.27
C ILE A 36 -24.11 9.65 0.72
N LEU A 37 -23.75 8.93 1.79
CA LEU A 37 -22.82 9.40 2.81
C LEU A 37 -21.43 9.59 2.24
N SER A 38 -20.92 8.68 1.42
CA SER A 38 -19.63 8.81 0.77
C SER A 38 -19.63 9.99 -0.21
N SER A 39 -20.67 10.18 -1.01
CA SER A 39 -20.81 11.34 -1.89
C SER A 39 -20.86 12.65 -1.10
N PHE A 40 -21.62 12.71 0.00
CA PHE A 40 -21.73 13.87 0.87
C PHE A 40 -20.43 14.18 1.62
N LEU A 41 -19.76 13.17 2.18
CA LEU A 41 -18.46 13.29 2.83
C LEU A 41 -17.40 13.74 1.83
N ASN A 42 -17.42 13.16 0.62
CA ASN A 42 -16.52 13.57 -0.45
C ASN A 42 -16.72 15.04 -0.82
N PHE A 43 -17.98 15.47 -0.94
CA PHE A 43 -18.33 16.83 -1.32
C PHE A 43 -18.01 17.87 -0.23
N ASN A 44 -18.36 17.60 1.02
CA ASN A 44 -18.25 18.60 2.08
C ASN A 44 -16.90 18.57 2.84
N TYR A 45 -16.24 17.41 2.86
CA TYR A 45 -15.06 17.20 3.71
C TYR A 45 -13.81 16.72 2.95
N LEU A 46 -13.94 15.93 1.87
CA LEU A 46 -12.78 15.50 1.07
C LEU A 46 -12.43 16.40 -0.12
N HIS A 47 -13.20 17.44 -0.45
CA HIS A 47 -12.78 18.42 -1.48
C HIS A 47 -11.58 19.28 -1.05
N THR A 48 -11.25 19.34 0.25
CA THR A 48 -10.19 20.21 0.79
C THR A 48 -8.91 19.46 1.17
N LYS A 49 -8.94 18.13 1.19
CA LYS A 49 -7.78 17.29 1.49
C LYS A 49 -7.69 16.23 0.42
N ASP A 50 -6.58 16.21 -0.30
CA ASP A 50 -6.31 15.15 -1.25
C ASP A 50 -6.38 13.82 -0.46
N PRO A 51 -7.20 12.82 -0.82
CA PRO A 51 -7.20 11.53 -0.12
C PRO A 51 -5.83 10.81 -0.17
N LEU A 52 -4.90 11.33 -0.98
CA LEU A 52 -3.49 10.96 -1.02
C LEU A 52 -2.59 11.83 -0.13
N ASP A 53 -3.14 12.74 0.69
CA ASP A 53 -2.35 13.57 1.60
C ASP A 53 -1.46 12.65 2.43
N GLU A 54 -0.16 12.69 2.11
CA GLU A 54 0.86 11.85 2.71
C GLU A 54 0.78 11.93 4.23
N LYS A 55 0.44 13.10 4.74
CA LYS A 55 0.23 13.39 6.16
C LYS A 55 -0.88 12.55 6.80
N ILE A 56 -2.02 12.36 6.14
CA ILE A 56 -3.13 11.56 6.69
C ILE A 56 -2.72 10.08 6.79
N LEU A 57 -2.07 9.56 5.75
CA LEU A 57 -1.57 8.18 5.73
C LEU A 57 -0.45 7.97 6.75
N LEU A 58 0.44 8.94 6.91
CA LEU A 58 1.47 8.94 7.95
C LEU A 58 0.87 8.99 9.35
N ASP A 59 -0.16 9.81 9.58
CA ASP A 59 -0.80 9.90 10.90
C ASP A 59 -1.57 8.61 11.23
N TYR A 60 -2.22 7.99 10.23
CA TYR A 60 -2.84 6.68 10.38
C TYR A 60 -1.81 5.60 10.73
N THR A 61 -0.70 5.51 10.00
CA THR A 61 0.35 4.52 10.26
C THR A 61 1.02 4.70 11.63
N LYS A 62 1.23 5.93 12.10
CA LYS A 62 1.76 6.22 13.45
C LYS A 62 0.89 5.64 14.57
N GLU A 63 -0.42 5.69 14.42
CA GLU A 63 -1.34 5.11 15.41
C GLU A 63 -1.19 3.58 15.51
N PHE A 64 -1.04 2.91 14.38
CA PHE A 64 -0.79 1.46 14.37
C PHE A 64 0.60 1.10 14.88
N ASP A 65 1.62 1.88 14.54
CA ASP A 65 2.97 1.73 15.08
C ASP A 65 2.99 1.79 16.62
N LYS A 66 2.24 2.74 17.19
CA LYS A 66 2.15 2.90 18.64
C LYS A 66 1.52 1.66 19.29
N LYS A 67 0.44 1.14 18.71
CA LYS A 67 -0.22 -0.08 19.17
C LYS A 67 0.71 -1.29 19.06
N LEU A 68 1.36 -1.46 17.91
CA LEU A 68 2.31 -2.56 17.70
C LEU A 68 3.46 -2.52 18.71
N LYS A 69 4.04 -1.34 18.98
CA LYS A 69 5.08 -1.20 20.01
C LYS A 69 4.57 -1.53 21.42
N ALA A 70 3.35 -1.11 21.75
CA ALA A 70 2.74 -1.45 23.04
C ALA A 70 2.54 -2.96 23.18
N ASP A 71 2.04 -3.63 22.13
CA ASP A 71 1.83 -5.07 22.11
C ASP A 71 3.15 -5.85 22.20
N MET A 72 4.20 -5.42 21.49
CA MET A 72 5.54 -6.02 21.58
C MET A 72 6.13 -5.90 23.00
N ASN A 73 5.93 -4.74 23.65
CA ASN A 73 6.34 -4.55 25.04
C ASN A 73 5.57 -5.47 26.00
N LEU A 74 4.25 -5.64 25.80
CA LEU A 74 3.44 -6.58 26.60
C LEU A 74 3.91 -8.03 26.45
N LEU A 75 4.42 -8.38 25.28
CA LEU A 75 5.00 -9.70 25.00
C LEU A 75 6.47 -9.83 25.46
N ASN A 76 7.01 -8.86 26.21
CA ASN A 76 8.42 -8.81 26.63
C ASN A 76 9.43 -8.94 25.47
N VAL A 77 9.06 -8.48 24.27
CA VAL A 77 9.95 -8.45 23.12
C VAL A 77 10.90 -7.27 23.27
N LEU A 78 12.21 -7.52 23.14
CA LEU A 78 13.22 -6.47 23.15
C LEU A 78 13.01 -5.52 21.95
N PRO A 79 13.12 -4.20 22.15
CA PRO A 79 13.01 -3.25 21.05
C PRO A 79 14.16 -3.44 20.05
N PRO A 80 13.90 -3.23 18.75
CA PRO A 80 14.94 -3.34 17.74
C PRO A 80 16.01 -2.24 17.93
N LEU A 81 17.26 -2.55 17.57
CA LEU A 81 18.37 -1.58 17.59
C LEU A 81 18.10 -0.37 16.68
N THR A 82 17.43 -0.61 15.54
CA THR A 82 17.07 0.45 14.61
C THR A 82 15.73 0.11 13.97
N LEU A 83 14.79 1.05 14.04
CA LEU A 83 13.51 0.99 13.35
C LEU A 83 13.59 1.89 12.11
N VAL A 84 13.25 1.33 10.95
CA VAL A 84 13.33 2.03 9.67
C VAL A 84 12.01 2.01 8.95
N TYR A 85 11.68 3.14 8.31
CA TYR A 85 10.44 3.35 7.59
C TYR A 85 10.71 3.40 6.10
N THR A 86 10.04 2.55 5.32
CA THR A 86 10.22 2.50 3.86
C THR A 86 10.03 3.86 3.19
N SER A 87 9.07 4.67 3.67
CA SER A 87 8.81 6.02 3.14
C SER A 87 10.03 6.94 3.20
N ALA A 88 10.93 6.76 4.17
CA ALA A 88 12.16 7.53 4.30
C ALA A 88 13.28 7.07 3.35
N PHE A 89 13.17 5.85 2.79
CA PHE A 89 14.20 5.22 1.96
C PHE A 89 13.83 5.14 0.47
N VAL A 90 12.75 5.79 0.05
CA VAL A 90 12.23 5.65 -1.33
C VAL A 90 13.26 6.06 -2.38
N HIS A 91 14.00 7.14 -2.16
CA HIS A 91 15.04 7.59 -3.09
C HIS A 91 16.16 6.54 -3.24
N GLN A 92 16.63 5.99 -2.13
CA GLN A 92 17.68 4.97 -2.14
C GLN A 92 17.19 3.64 -2.75
N ILE A 93 15.90 3.32 -2.59
CA ILE A 93 15.28 2.18 -3.28
C ILE A 93 15.26 2.40 -4.79
N ILE A 94 14.94 3.62 -5.26
CA ILE A 94 14.99 3.96 -6.69
C ILE A 94 16.41 3.81 -7.22
N ASP A 95 17.41 4.34 -6.51
CA ASP A 95 18.82 4.20 -6.89
C ASP A 95 19.27 2.74 -6.95
N PHE A 96 18.83 1.92 -6.00
CA PHE A 96 19.09 0.48 -6.01
C PHE A 96 18.46 -0.20 -7.24
N ILE A 97 17.23 0.15 -7.60
CA ILE A 97 16.57 -0.37 -8.81
C ILE A 97 17.32 0.08 -10.07
N CYS A 98 17.79 1.32 -10.14
CA CYS A 98 18.64 1.81 -11.24
C CYS A 98 19.89 0.95 -11.39
N GLN A 99 20.56 0.59 -10.29
CA GLN A 99 21.73 -0.30 -10.32
C GLN A 99 21.37 -1.71 -10.79
N LEU A 100 20.23 -2.26 -10.38
CA LEU A 100 19.79 -3.57 -10.85
C LEU A 100 19.54 -3.59 -12.36
N ILE A 101 18.96 -2.54 -12.91
CA ILE A 101 18.77 -2.41 -14.37
C ILE A 101 20.12 -2.27 -15.07
N HIS A 102 21.03 -1.44 -14.55
CA HIS A 102 22.36 -1.27 -15.13
C HIS A 102 23.18 -2.57 -15.17
N ASN A 103 22.97 -3.45 -14.20
CA ASN A 103 23.66 -4.74 -14.09
C ASN A 103 22.95 -5.92 -14.81
N ASP A 104 21.94 -5.62 -15.64
CA ASP A 104 21.09 -6.58 -16.36
C ASP A 104 20.30 -7.55 -15.46
N TYR A 105 20.02 -7.18 -14.20
CA TYR A 105 19.20 -8.00 -13.29
C TYR A 105 17.72 -7.57 -13.25
N ALA A 106 17.37 -6.46 -13.89
CA ALA A 106 16.01 -5.98 -13.97
C ALA A 106 15.73 -5.33 -15.33
N TYR A 107 14.46 -5.32 -15.74
CA TYR A 107 14.01 -4.70 -16.97
C TYR A 107 12.72 -3.91 -16.75
N VAL A 108 12.53 -2.87 -17.55
CA VAL A 108 11.32 -2.03 -17.54
C VAL A 108 10.31 -2.61 -18.52
N SER A 109 9.05 -2.73 -18.10
CA SER A 109 7.94 -3.12 -18.98
C SER A 109 6.74 -2.22 -18.70
N ASN A 110 6.26 -1.53 -19.74
CA ASN A 110 5.26 -0.46 -19.66
C ASN A 110 5.67 0.64 -18.67
N THR A 111 5.08 0.64 -17.48
CA THR A 111 5.30 1.62 -16.39
C THR A 111 5.83 0.96 -15.11
N SER A 112 6.22 -0.32 -15.19
CA SER A 112 6.67 -1.10 -14.05
C SER A 112 8.04 -1.72 -14.31
N VAL A 113 8.82 -1.88 -13.25
CA VAL A 113 10.14 -2.54 -13.31
C VAL A 113 10.02 -3.96 -12.76
N TYR A 114 10.59 -4.92 -13.48
CA TYR A 114 10.56 -6.34 -13.16
C TYR A 114 11.97 -6.87 -12.93
N PHE A 115 12.11 -7.80 -11.99
CA PHE A 115 13.38 -8.47 -11.72
C PHE A 115 13.53 -9.71 -12.63
N ASP A 116 14.65 -9.82 -13.33
CA ASP A 116 14.96 -10.95 -14.20
C ASP A 116 15.53 -12.13 -13.40
N THR A 117 14.60 -12.95 -12.94
CA THR A 117 14.91 -14.20 -12.22
C THR A 117 15.73 -15.19 -13.05
N LEU A 118 15.61 -15.19 -14.37
CA LEU A 118 16.31 -16.14 -15.25
C LEU A 118 17.78 -15.74 -15.39
N ASN A 119 18.03 -14.45 -15.65
CA ASN A 119 19.40 -13.95 -15.74
C ASN A 119 20.13 -14.07 -14.40
N PHE A 120 19.43 -13.78 -13.30
CA PHE A 120 19.97 -13.98 -11.96
C PHE A 120 20.32 -15.44 -11.67
N LYS A 121 19.43 -16.39 -12.02
CA LYS A 121 19.70 -17.83 -11.85
C LYS A 121 20.97 -18.28 -12.58
N ARG A 122 21.13 -17.88 -13.84
CA ARG A 122 22.30 -18.27 -14.64
C ARG A 122 23.62 -17.76 -14.06
N LYS A 123 23.62 -16.56 -13.49
CA LYS A 123 24.86 -15.91 -13.00
C LYS A 123 25.24 -16.34 -11.59
N PHE A 124 24.28 -16.66 -10.72
CA PHE A 124 24.56 -16.83 -9.28
C PHE A 124 24.07 -18.14 -8.67
N LEU A 125 23.34 -18.99 -9.40
CA LEU A 125 22.67 -20.13 -8.79
C LEU A 125 23.13 -21.48 -9.34
N HIS A 126 23.65 -22.31 -8.42
CA HIS A 126 23.77 -23.75 -8.61
C HIS A 126 22.49 -24.44 -8.08
N ASP A 127 21.68 -24.97 -9.00
CA ASP A 127 20.59 -25.98 -8.88
C ASP A 127 19.53 -25.95 -7.76
N LYS A 128 19.61 -25.10 -6.71
CA LYS A 128 18.78 -25.28 -5.49
C LYS A 128 17.67 -24.27 -5.20
N LEU A 129 17.52 -23.15 -5.92
CA LEU A 129 16.31 -22.31 -5.77
C LEU A 129 15.32 -22.45 -6.93
N LYS A 130 14.14 -22.96 -6.57
CA LYS A 130 12.92 -22.79 -7.36
C LYS A 130 12.42 -21.35 -7.19
N LEU A 131 13.00 -20.39 -7.92
CA LEU A 131 12.27 -19.14 -8.18
C LEU A 131 11.17 -19.47 -9.20
N ASP A 132 9.94 -19.56 -8.72
CA ASP A 132 8.77 -19.47 -9.57
C ASP A 132 8.59 -18.02 -10.00
N ARG A 133 8.20 -17.83 -11.26
CA ARG A 133 7.98 -16.49 -11.85
C ARG A 133 6.91 -15.77 -11.03
N MET A 134 7.30 -14.80 -10.21
CA MET A 134 6.37 -13.84 -9.62
C MET A 134 5.87 -12.91 -10.72
N LYS A 135 4.87 -13.41 -11.46
CA LYS A 135 3.98 -12.56 -12.22
C LYS A 135 2.96 -12.05 -11.22
N ASN A 136 3.04 -10.78 -10.84
CA ASN A 136 1.83 -10.04 -10.54
C ASN A 136 2.02 -8.56 -10.86
N ILE A 137 1.15 -8.12 -11.75
CA ILE A 137 1.02 -6.79 -12.33
C ILE A 137 0.36 -5.93 -11.25
N ALA A 138 1.09 -4.98 -10.70
CA ALA A 138 0.48 -3.92 -9.91
C ALA A 138 -0.32 -3.04 -10.88
N ASN A 139 -1.63 -3.25 -10.96
CA ASN A 139 -2.53 -2.23 -11.47
C ASN A 139 -2.53 -1.11 -10.42
N LEU A 140 -1.83 -0.01 -10.71
CA LEU A 140 -1.91 1.20 -9.91
C LEU A 140 -3.34 1.74 -10.05
N CYS A 141 -4.14 1.65 -8.98
CA CYS A 141 -5.41 2.35 -8.93
C CYS A 141 -5.12 3.85 -8.80
N GLU A 142 -5.80 4.72 -9.55
CA GLU A 142 -5.57 6.19 -9.61
C GLU A 142 -5.62 6.91 -8.25
N ARG A 143 -6.00 6.21 -7.17
CA ARG A 143 -6.11 6.73 -5.80
C ARG A 143 -5.19 6.03 -4.79
N GLU A 144 -4.00 5.62 -5.21
CA GLU A 144 -2.98 5.05 -4.32
C GLU A 144 -1.76 5.97 -4.13
N LEU A 145 -1.19 5.96 -2.92
CA LEU A 145 0.07 6.64 -2.61
C LEU A 145 1.17 6.20 -3.58
N SER A 146 1.78 7.16 -4.27
CA SER A 146 2.81 6.91 -5.27
C SER A 146 3.91 7.98 -5.22
N TRP A 147 5.12 7.56 -5.53
CA TRP A 147 6.30 8.42 -5.63
C TRP A 147 6.70 8.61 -7.09
N PRO A 148 7.23 9.79 -7.46
CA PRO A 148 7.80 10.00 -8.77
C PRO A 148 9.08 9.17 -8.93
N SER A 149 9.22 8.51 -10.08
CA SER A 149 10.43 7.80 -10.47
C SER A 149 10.75 8.03 -11.95
N THR A 150 11.94 7.61 -12.38
CA THR A 150 12.39 7.67 -13.78
C THR A 150 11.50 6.88 -14.74
N TRP A 151 10.70 5.91 -14.24
CA TRP A 151 9.82 5.04 -15.04
C TRP A 151 8.33 5.37 -14.87
N GLY A 152 8.01 6.50 -14.23
CA GLY A 152 6.63 6.94 -13.96
C GLY A 152 6.32 7.00 -12.47
N ARG A 153 5.07 7.37 -12.13
CA ARG A 153 4.59 7.34 -10.76
C ARG A 153 4.25 5.90 -10.36
N GLY A 154 4.74 5.46 -9.20
CA GLY A 154 4.49 4.12 -8.69
C GLY A 154 4.88 3.98 -7.22
N ARG A 155 4.86 2.74 -6.71
CA ARG A 155 5.28 2.44 -5.34
C ARG A 155 6.27 1.28 -5.32
N PRO A 156 7.28 1.31 -4.43
CA PRO A 156 8.21 0.20 -4.31
C PRO A 156 7.46 -1.05 -3.82
N GLN A 157 7.81 -2.21 -4.36
CA GLN A 157 7.18 -3.48 -3.96
C GLN A 157 7.86 -4.04 -2.70
N CYS A 158 7.10 -4.70 -1.83
CA CYS A 158 7.56 -5.19 -0.50
C CYS A 158 8.93 -5.89 -0.54
N PHE A 159 9.17 -6.75 -1.55
CA PHE A 159 10.43 -7.51 -1.65
C PHE A 159 11.65 -6.64 -1.99
N SER A 160 11.51 -5.63 -2.85
CA SER A 160 12.63 -4.73 -3.16
C SER A 160 12.94 -3.77 -2.01
N GLN A 161 11.95 -3.47 -1.16
CA GLN A 161 12.13 -2.60 0.01
C GLN A 161 13.08 -3.22 1.03
N CYS A 162 12.83 -4.46 1.47
CA CYS A 162 13.66 -5.13 2.47
C CYS A 162 15.10 -5.31 1.99
N GLY A 163 15.29 -5.74 0.74
CA GLY A 163 16.62 -5.97 0.17
C GLY A 163 17.44 -4.69 0.06
N ALA A 164 16.85 -3.60 -0.44
CA ALA A 164 17.51 -2.32 -0.55
C ALA A 164 17.86 -1.74 0.83
N ILE A 165 16.92 -1.74 1.77
CA ILE A 165 17.14 -1.19 3.11
C ILE A 165 18.18 -2.00 3.88
N ALA A 166 18.15 -3.34 3.81
CA ALA A 166 19.16 -4.17 4.45
C ALA A 166 20.56 -3.90 3.89
N HIS A 167 20.69 -3.75 2.57
CA HIS A 167 21.96 -3.42 1.92
C HIS A 167 22.49 -2.05 2.38
N LEU A 168 21.61 -1.06 2.56
CA LEU A 168 21.98 0.28 3.03
C LEU A 168 22.42 0.30 4.49
N ILE A 169 21.73 -0.43 5.36
CA ILE A 169 21.99 -0.42 6.81
C ILE A 169 23.21 -1.27 7.16
N PHE A 170 23.31 -2.47 6.59
CA PHE A 170 24.30 -3.48 6.99
C PHE A 170 25.45 -3.63 5.98
N GLY A 171 25.38 -2.93 4.84
CA GLY A 171 26.43 -2.91 3.82
C GLY A 171 26.47 -4.16 2.93
N LYS A 172 27.49 -4.20 2.07
CA LYS A 172 27.69 -5.22 1.02
C LYS A 172 27.98 -6.64 1.55
N ASN A 173 28.32 -6.78 2.83
CA ASN A 173 28.89 -8.02 3.39
C ASN A 173 27.86 -8.95 4.05
N LEU A 174 26.56 -8.67 3.96
CA LEU A 174 25.52 -9.58 4.47
C LEU A 174 25.35 -10.88 3.64
N LEU A 175 25.96 -10.95 2.46
CA LEU A 175 25.80 -12.05 1.50
C LEU A 175 27.15 -12.73 1.14
N SER A 176 28.22 -12.49 1.91
CA SER A 176 29.50 -13.19 1.74
C SER A 176 29.48 -14.57 2.37
#